data_AF-B9FW23-F1
#
_entry.id   AF-B9FW23-F1
#
_cell.length_a   1.000
_cell.length_b   1.000
_cell.length_c   1.000
_cell.angle_alpha   90.00
_cell.angle_beta   90.00
_cell.angle_gamma   90.00
#
_symmetry.space_group_name_H-M   'P 1'
#
loop_
_entity.id
_entity.type
_entity.pdbx_description
1 polymer ?
#
loop_
_entity_poly.entity_id
_entity_poly.type
_entity_poly.pdbx_seq_one_letter_code
_entity_poly.pdbx_strand_id
1 'polypeptide(L)'
;MSEAVQAAADASSSSSSSSSSSSSSSPLHIVVFPWLAFGHMIPFLELSKRLASRGHAVTFVSTPRNAARLGAIPPALSANLRVVPLDLPAVDGLPEGAESTADVPPEKVGLLKKAFDGLAAPFASLVAEACGGGSAGDGEEAAAGFSRRPDWIILDFAQNWFWPIAEEHEIPCAVFFIIPAAIVTFIGPKQENITHPRTTTEDYMVAPPWVPFPSTLAYRRHEAEWIAAAFQPNASGVSDVDPIQWLDKQPNGSVIYVALGSEAPITTNHVRELALGLELSGVRFLWALRPPSGINSQTGTFLPSGFESRVATRGIVCTEWVPQVRVLAHGAIGAFLTHCGWGSTVESFCFGHPLVMLPFVADQGLIAQAMAARGIGVEVARNYDDGSFYRDDVAAAVRRVMVEEEGKVLARKAKEVHSILGDRAREEQYLDEFVGYLQRYK
;
A
#
# COMPACT_ATOMS: atom_id res chain seq x y z
N MET A 1 -21.02 52.30 24.69
CA MET A 1 -20.48 51.95 26.03
C MET A 1 -21.66 51.61 26.91
N SER A 2 -21.56 50.52 27.67
CA SER A 2 -22.56 50.00 28.61
C SER A 2 -23.77 49.31 27.98
N GLU A 3 -23.63 48.00 27.70
CA GLU A 3 -24.66 46.95 27.90
C GLU A 3 -24.24 45.55 27.37
N ALA A 4 -22.98 45.34 26.98
CA ALA A 4 -22.50 44.03 26.50
C ALA A 4 -21.40 43.38 27.37
N VAL A 5 -21.14 43.86 28.59
CA VAL A 5 -20.05 43.35 29.46
C VAL A 5 -20.53 42.77 30.81
N GLN A 6 -21.83 42.74 31.08
CA GLN A 6 -22.39 42.26 32.37
C GLN A 6 -23.17 40.93 32.26
N ALA A 7 -22.84 40.06 31.30
CA ALA A 7 -23.46 38.74 31.14
C ALA A 7 -22.48 37.56 31.33
N ALA A 8 -21.27 37.82 31.83
CA ALA A 8 -20.20 36.83 31.98
C ALA A 8 -19.80 36.54 33.45
N ALA A 9 -20.59 36.94 34.45
CA ALA A 9 -20.18 36.85 35.85
C ALA A 9 -21.06 36.00 36.79
N ASP A 10 -22.29 35.62 36.44
CA ASP A 10 -23.18 34.93 37.38
C ASP A 10 -23.81 33.65 36.80
N ALA A 11 -23.02 32.59 36.71
CA ALA A 11 -23.52 31.21 36.65
C ALA A 11 -22.42 30.20 37.03
N SER A 12 -21.70 30.46 38.12
CA SER A 12 -20.76 29.54 38.76
C SER A 12 -21.22 29.24 40.19
N SER A 13 -22.26 28.42 40.36
CA SER A 13 -22.50 27.68 41.61
C SER A 13 -23.71 26.73 41.50
N SER A 14 -23.52 25.60 40.84
CA SER A 14 -24.28 24.39 41.16
C SER A 14 -23.41 23.18 40.83
N SER A 15 -22.50 22.85 41.76
CA SER A 15 -21.73 21.61 41.74
C SER A 15 -22.64 20.45 42.15
N SER A 16 -23.53 20.03 41.25
CA SER A 16 -24.02 18.66 41.24
C SER A 16 -22.88 17.81 40.67
N SER A 17 -22.22 17.06 41.55
CA SER A 17 -21.29 16.00 41.18
C SER A 17 -22.03 14.91 40.41
N SER A 18 -22.33 15.16 39.14
CA SER A 18 -22.52 14.10 38.16
C SER A 18 -21.14 13.48 37.99
N SER A 19 -20.88 12.43 38.76
CA SER A 19 -19.90 11.43 38.35
C SER A 19 -20.28 11.06 36.92
N SER A 20 -19.57 11.61 35.95
CA SER A 20 -19.53 11.05 34.62
C SER A 20 -18.93 9.67 34.83
N SER A 21 -19.79 8.69 35.07
CA SER A 21 -19.48 7.32 34.76
C SER A 21 -19.10 7.39 33.28
N SER A 22 -17.80 7.47 33.01
CA SER A 22 -17.26 6.93 31.77
C SER A 22 -17.84 5.52 31.75
N SER A 23 -18.91 5.33 30.99
CA SER A 23 -19.40 4.00 30.68
C SER A 23 -18.23 3.38 29.95
N SER A 24 -17.31 2.76 30.70
CA SER A 24 -16.23 1.98 30.13
C SER A 24 -16.96 0.86 29.42
N SER A 25 -17.18 1.07 28.13
CA SER A 25 -17.76 0.10 27.23
C SER A 25 -17.01 -1.21 27.46
N SER A 26 -17.76 -2.30 27.61
CA SER A 26 -17.17 -3.59 27.92
C SER A 26 -16.07 -3.90 26.90
N PRO A 27 -14.91 -4.43 27.32
CA PRO A 27 -13.86 -4.86 26.40
C PRO A 27 -14.42 -5.69 25.25
N LEU A 28 -13.85 -5.56 24.05
CA LEU A 28 -14.21 -6.39 22.88
C LEU A 28 -13.29 -7.62 22.79
N HIS A 29 -13.80 -8.73 22.24
CA HIS A 29 -13.00 -9.86 21.77
C HIS A 29 -12.97 -9.80 20.24
N ILE A 30 -11.79 -9.54 19.67
CA ILE A 30 -11.61 -9.30 18.25
C ILE A 30 -10.67 -10.36 17.69
N VAL A 31 -11.12 -11.14 16.73
CA VAL A 31 -10.25 -12.04 15.95
C VAL A 31 -9.72 -11.26 14.76
N VAL A 32 -8.43 -11.35 14.48
CA VAL A 32 -7.78 -10.64 13.37
C VAL A 32 -7.05 -11.67 12.52
N PHE A 33 -7.41 -11.80 11.24
CA PHE A 33 -6.78 -12.77 10.35
C PHE A 33 -6.34 -12.11 9.03
N PRO A 34 -5.05 -11.75 8.87
CA PRO A 34 -4.51 -11.19 7.64
C PRO A 34 -4.18 -12.24 6.57
N TRP A 35 -4.01 -11.79 5.33
CA TRP A 35 -3.34 -12.57 4.29
C TRP A 35 -1.86 -12.84 4.66
N LEU A 36 -1.32 -13.99 4.26
CA LEU A 36 0.03 -14.46 4.63
C LEU A 36 1.14 -13.77 3.81
N ALA A 37 1.17 -12.44 3.86
CA ALA A 37 2.22 -11.59 3.32
C ALA A 37 2.63 -10.57 4.38
N PHE A 38 3.92 -10.28 4.54
CA PHE A 38 4.38 -9.34 5.57
C PHE A 38 3.79 -7.93 5.40
N GLY A 39 3.56 -7.49 4.15
CA GLY A 39 2.87 -6.23 3.85
C GLY A 39 1.43 -6.16 4.38
N HIS A 40 0.82 -7.30 4.70
CA HIS A 40 -0.51 -7.42 5.31
C HIS A 40 -0.40 -7.73 6.81
N MET A 41 0.39 -8.73 7.18
CA MET A 41 0.55 -9.16 8.57
C MET A 41 1.09 -8.04 9.47
N ILE A 42 2.01 -7.21 8.99
CA ILE A 42 2.59 -6.13 9.81
C ILE A 42 1.54 -5.03 10.12
N PRO A 43 0.84 -4.43 9.14
CA PRO A 43 -0.22 -3.47 9.44
C PRO A 43 -1.34 -4.05 10.31
N PHE A 44 -1.76 -5.29 10.07
CA PHE A 44 -2.78 -5.94 10.89
C PHE A 44 -2.30 -6.20 12.32
N LEU A 45 -1.03 -6.58 12.50
CA LEU A 45 -0.45 -6.75 13.83
C LEU A 45 -0.30 -5.41 14.54
N GLU A 46 0.03 -4.33 13.82
CA GLU A 46 0.09 -2.98 14.39
C GLU A 46 -1.30 -2.52 14.85
N LEU A 47 -2.33 -2.71 14.02
CA LEU A 47 -3.72 -2.48 14.42
C LEU A 47 -4.07 -3.31 15.68
N SER A 48 -3.70 -4.59 15.68
CA SER A 48 -3.96 -5.50 16.81
C SER A 48 -3.30 -5.03 18.11
N LYS A 49 -2.05 -4.56 18.05
CA LYS A 49 -1.35 -3.97 19.21
C LYS A 49 -2.06 -2.72 19.71
N ARG A 50 -2.51 -1.83 18.81
CA ARG A 50 -3.21 -0.61 19.20
C ARG A 50 -4.60 -0.88 19.78
N LEU A 51 -5.29 -1.92 19.32
CA LEU A 51 -6.56 -2.40 19.92
C LEU A 51 -6.33 -3.04 21.30
N ALA A 52 -5.32 -3.91 21.43
CA ALA A 52 -4.98 -4.55 22.70
C ALA A 52 -4.51 -3.54 23.77
N SER A 53 -3.79 -2.49 23.36
CA SER A 53 -3.38 -1.38 24.22
C SER A 53 -4.57 -0.59 24.77
N ARG A 54 -5.73 -0.67 24.11
CA ARG A 54 -7.02 -0.09 24.55
C ARG A 54 -7.86 -1.04 25.40
N GLY A 55 -7.27 -2.17 25.82
CA GLY A 55 -7.91 -3.12 26.73
C GLY A 55 -8.83 -4.13 26.06
N HIS A 56 -8.75 -4.29 24.72
CA HIS A 56 -9.54 -5.30 24.00
C HIS A 56 -8.76 -6.61 23.88
N ALA A 57 -9.46 -7.74 24.02
CA ALA A 57 -8.88 -9.05 23.77
C ALA A 57 -8.77 -9.27 22.26
N VAL A 58 -7.57 -9.49 21.73
CA VAL A 58 -7.28 -9.64 20.31
C VAL A 58 -6.64 -11.00 20.06
N THR A 59 -7.30 -11.83 19.25
CA THR A 59 -6.77 -13.10 18.77
C THR A 59 -6.23 -12.89 17.36
N PHE A 60 -4.90 -12.77 17.22
CA PHE A 60 -4.24 -12.62 15.92
C PHE A 60 -3.94 -14.00 15.33
N VAL A 61 -4.53 -14.32 14.19
CA VAL A 61 -4.39 -15.63 13.55
C VAL A 61 -3.29 -15.56 12.49
N SER A 62 -2.39 -16.52 12.50
CA SER A 62 -1.34 -16.68 11.47
C SER A 62 -0.95 -18.15 11.38
N THR A 63 0.18 -18.46 10.77
CA THR A 63 0.75 -19.81 10.67
C THR A 63 1.97 -19.94 11.60
N PRO A 64 2.39 -21.15 12.02
CA PRO A 64 3.42 -21.32 13.06
C PRO A 64 4.74 -20.57 12.79
N ARG A 65 5.30 -20.66 11.58
CA ARG A 65 6.57 -19.97 11.25
C ARG A 65 6.37 -18.47 11.10
N ASN A 66 5.24 -18.03 10.55
CA ASN A 66 4.95 -16.60 10.45
C ASN A 66 4.75 -15.97 11.83
N ALA A 67 4.04 -16.65 12.74
CA ALA A 67 3.91 -16.24 14.14
C ALA A 67 5.28 -16.09 14.82
N ALA A 68 6.18 -17.06 14.61
CA ALA A 68 7.55 -16.97 15.12
C ALA A 68 8.33 -15.78 14.53
N ARG A 69 8.13 -15.48 13.24
CA ARG A 69 8.81 -14.38 12.52
C ARG A 69 8.27 -12.99 12.87
N LEU A 70 7.00 -12.87 13.22
CA LEU A 70 6.39 -11.62 13.67
C LEU A 70 6.90 -11.19 15.06
N GLY A 71 7.55 -12.12 15.78
CA GLY A 71 8.18 -11.87 17.07
C GLY A 71 7.22 -12.06 18.25
N ALA A 72 7.80 -12.09 19.45
CA ALA A 72 7.03 -12.23 20.68
C ALA A 72 6.12 -11.02 20.91
N ILE A 73 4.91 -11.27 21.40
CA ILE A 73 4.02 -10.21 21.87
C ILE A 73 4.66 -9.52 23.09
N PRO A 74 4.69 -8.18 23.14
CA PRO A 74 5.19 -7.47 24.30
C PRO A 74 4.47 -7.93 25.59
N PRO A 75 5.18 -8.17 26.71
CA PRO A 75 4.56 -8.63 27.96
C PRO A 75 3.42 -7.74 28.46
N ALA A 76 3.48 -6.43 28.17
CA ALA A 76 2.42 -5.48 28.52
C ALA A 76 1.09 -5.74 27.75
N LEU A 77 1.15 -6.45 26.64
CA LEU A 77 0.00 -6.75 25.78
C LEU A 77 -0.44 -8.20 25.87
N SER A 78 0.31 -9.11 26.49
CA SER A 78 0.02 -10.56 26.47
C SER A 78 -1.31 -10.93 27.14
N ALA A 79 -1.78 -10.12 28.08
CA ALA A 79 -3.12 -10.29 28.68
C ALA A 79 -4.26 -10.05 27.69
N ASN A 80 -4.01 -9.28 26.62
CA ASN A 80 -5.01 -8.77 25.68
C ASN A 80 -4.68 -9.10 24.22
N LEU A 81 -3.53 -9.67 23.90
CA LEU A 81 -3.13 -10.03 22.54
C LEU A 81 -2.47 -11.41 22.57
N ARG A 82 -3.09 -12.36 21.88
CA ARG A 82 -2.53 -13.69 21.62
C ARG A 82 -2.37 -13.93 20.14
N VAL A 83 -1.35 -14.71 19.78
CA VAL A 83 -1.17 -15.20 18.41
C VAL A 83 -1.57 -16.67 18.38
N VAL A 84 -2.52 -17.01 17.52
CA VAL A 84 -2.99 -18.39 17.35
C VAL A 84 -2.49 -18.91 16.00
N PRO A 85 -1.64 -19.95 15.98
CA PRO A 85 -1.19 -20.56 14.75
C PRO A 85 -2.23 -21.54 14.20
N LEU A 86 -2.43 -21.52 12.90
CA LEU A 86 -3.13 -22.57 12.14
C LEU A 86 -2.14 -23.23 11.19
N ASP A 87 -2.08 -24.56 11.20
CA ASP A 87 -1.20 -25.31 10.33
C ASP A 87 -1.64 -25.17 8.87
N LEU A 88 -0.72 -24.67 8.05
CA LEU A 88 -0.98 -24.51 6.63
C LEU A 88 -0.97 -25.89 5.95
N PRO A 89 -2.05 -26.30 5.27
CA PRO A 89 -2.12 -27.63 4.67
C PRO A 89 -1.13 -27.79 3.52
N ALA A 90 -0.61 -29.01 3.36
CA ALA A 90 0.30 -29.34 2.29
C ALA A 90 -0.38 -29.24 0.91
N VAL A 91 0.31 -28.61 -0.05
CA VAL A 91 -0.13 -28.48 -1.44
C VAL A 91 1.00 -28.92 -2.35
N ASP A 92 0.70 -29.80 -3.32
CA ASP A 92 1.67 -30.26 -4.31
C ASP A 92 2.32 -29.09 -5.08
N GLY A 93 3.64 -29.12 -5.20
CA GLY A 93 4.45 -28.05 -5.80
C GLY A 93 4.79 -26.85 -4.89
N LEU A 94 4.14 -26.71 -3.72
CA LEU A 94 4.49 -25.70 -2.71
C LEU A 94 5.74 -26.16 -1.93
N PRO A 95 6.78 -25.32 -1.75
CA PRO A 95 7.96 -25.72 -0.99
C PRO A 95 7.61 -26.12 0.45
N GLU A 96 8.30 -27.13 0.99
CA GLU A 96 8.08 -27.59 2.36
C GLU A 96 8.34 -26.46 3.37
N GLY A 97 7.37 -26.26 4.28
CA GLY A 97 7.39 -25.20 5.28
C GLY A 97 7.16 -23.78 4.72
N ALA A 98 6.79 -23.61 3.45
CA ALA A 98 6.45 -22.30 2.92
C ALA A 98 5.11 -21.81 3.49
N GLU A 99 5.13 -20.70 4.20
CA GLU A 99 3.95 -20.18 4.91
C GLU A 99 3.60 -18.75 4.52
N SER A 100 4.44 -18.05 3.77
CA SER A 100 4.19 -16.67 3.36
C SER A 100 4.59 -16.42 1.92
N THR A 101 4.14 -15.29 1.37
CA THR A 101 4.59 -14.83 0.04
C THR A 101 6.11 -14.60 -0.03
N ALA A 102 6.79 -14.48 1.11
CA ALA A 102 8.25 -14.38 1.18
C ALA A 102 8.96 -15.74 1.11
N ASP A 103 8.25 -16.84 1.33
CA ASP A 103 8.80 -18.21 1.28
C ASP A 103 8.67 -18.87 -0.09
N VAL A 104 7.90 -18.25 -0.98
CA VAL A 104 7.59 -18.81 -2.28
C VAL A 104 8.04 -17.88 -3.38
N PRO A 105 8.64 -18.43 -4.44
CA PRO A 105 8.76 -17.66 -5.64
C PRO A 105 7.35 -17.46 -6.19
N PRO A 106 7.13 -16.39 -6.94
CA PRO A 106 5.79 -15.84 -6.96
C PRO A 106 4.84 -16.59 -7.88
N GLU A 107 5.36 -17.49 -8.70
CA GLU A 107 4.64 -18.41 -9.59
C GLU A 107 3.98 -19.48 -8.75
N LYS A 108 4.45 -19.63 -7.50
CA LYS A 108 3.90 -20.47 -6.46
C LYS A 108 3.03 -19.72 -5.46
N VAL A 109 2.82 -18.39 -5.59
CA VAL A 109 1.83 -17.66 -4.75
C VAL A 109 0.42 -18.21 -4.96
N GLY A 110 0.10 -18.69 -6.17
CA GLY A 110 -1.17 -19.40 -6.41
C GLY A 110 -1.32 -20.68 -5.58
N LEU A 111 -0.23 -21.41 -5.36
CA LEU A 111 -0.21 -22.60 -4.51
C LEU A 111 -0.32 -22.23 -3.03
N LEU A 112 0.31 -21.11 -2.61
CA LEU A 112 0.15 -20.56 -1.27
C LEU A 112 -1.31 -20.14 -1.00
N LYS A 113 -1.99 -19.52 -1.98
CA LYS A 113 -3.43 -19.19 -1.89
C LYS A 113 -4.29 -20.45 -1.75
N LYS A 114 -4.01 -21.49 -2.53
CA LYS A 114 -4.67 -22.79 -2.40
C LYS A 114 -4.48 -23.40 -1.01
N ALA A 115 -3.27 -23.30 -0.45
CA ALA A 115 -3.00 -23.77 0.90
C ALA A 115 -3.76 -22.93 1.94
N PHE A 116 -3.80 -21.61 1.77
CA PHE A 116 -4.55 -20.69 2.62
C PHE A 116 -6.06 -20.94 2.58
N ASP A 117 -6.64 -21.28 1.43
CA ASP A 117 -8.06 -21.68 1.31
C ASP A 117 -8.36 -22.96 2.11
N GLY A 118 -7.38 -23.85 2.22
CA GLY A 118 -7.47 -25.04 3.07
C GLY A 118 -7.51 -24.74 4.57
N LEU A 119 -7.28 -23.49 5.00
CA LEU A 119 -7.44 -23.07 6.39
C LEU A 119 -8.91 -22.87 6.81
N ALA A 120 -9.87 -23.02 5.89
CA ALA A 120 -11.29 -22.82 6.19
C ALA A 120 -11.79 -23.69 7.36
N ALA A 121 -11.54 -25.01 7.31
CA ALA A 121 -11.98 -25.92 8.37
C ALA A 121 -11.21 -25.73 9.70
N PRO A 122 -9.88 -25.56 9.71
CA PRO A 122 -9.14 -25.16 10.92
C PRO A 122 -9.65 -23.86 11.53
N PHE A 123 -9.93 -22.84 10.72
CA PHE A 123 -10.45 -21.57 11.19
C PHE A 123 -11.88 -21.69 11.74
N ALA A 124 -12.75 -22.46 11.08
CA ALA A 124 -14.11 -22.74 11.58
C ALA A 124 -14.07 -23.41 12.96
N SER A 125 -13.18 -24.38 13.13
CA SER A 125 -12.98 -25.06 14.42
C SER A 125 -12.52 -24.08 15.50
N LEU A 126 -11.56 -23.19 15.18
CA LEU A 126 -11.11 -22.13 16.09
C LEU A 126 -12.26 -21.20 16.53
N VAL A 127 -13.12 -20.79 15.59
CA VAL A 127 -14.27 -19.93 15.90
C VAL A 127 -15.30 -20.70 16.74
N ALA A 128 -15.60 -21.95 16.39
CA ALA A 128 -16.53 -22.79 17.11
C ALA A 128 -16.07 -23.07 18.56
N GLU A 129 -14.78 -23.31 18.78
CA GLU A 129 -14.19 -23.45 20.12
C GLU A 129 -14.31 -22.16 20.94
N ALA A 130 -14.04 -21.01 20.31
CA ALA A 130 -14.20 -19.70 20.95
C ALA A 130 -15.68 -19.38 21.28
N CYS A 131 -16.62 -19.87 20.48
CA CYS A 131 -18.07 -19.66 20.68
C CYS A 131 -18.69 -20.66 21.65
N GLY A 132 -18.26 -21.92 21.62
CA GLY A 132 -18.73 -23.01 22.48
C GLY A 132 -18.33 -22.85 23.94
N GLY A 133 -17.69 -21.72 24.29
CA GLY A 133 -17.19 -21.43 25.63
C GLY A 133 -16.23 -22.52 26.06
N GLY A 134 -15.25 -22.83 25.19
CA GLY A 134 -14.31 -23.95 25.32
C GLY A 134 -14.17 -24.40 26.76
N SER A 135 -14.76 -25.56 27.06
CA SER A 135 -14.56 -26.28 28.31
C SER A 135 -13.07 -26.22 28.58
N ALA A 136 -12.68 -25.49 29.63
CA ALA A 136 -11.31 -25.38 30.05
C ALA A 136 -10.73 -26.79 30.09
N GLY A 137 -9.86 -27.12 29.13
CA GLY A 137 -8.89 -28.16 29.34
C GLY A 137 -8.02 -27.67 30.47
N ASP A 138 -7.90 -28.47 31.52
CA ASP A 138 -7.24 -28.12 32.78
C ASP A 138 -5.82 -27.56 32.56
N GLY A 139 -5.68 -26.24 32.42
CA GLY A 139 -4.40 -25.59 32.21
C GLY A 139 -4.52 -24.17 31.67
N GLU A 140 -4.22 -23.20 32.53
CA GLU A 140 -4.24 -21.73 32.35
C GLU A 140 -5.63 -21.07 32.44
N GLU A 141 -5.77 -20.14 33.40
CA GLU A 141 -6.88 -19.19 33.46
C GLU A 141 -6.94 -18.43 32.13
N ALA A 142 -7.76 -18.92 31.19
CA ALA A 142 -8.04 -18.20 29.97
C ALA A 142 -8.59 -16.83 30.38
N ALA A 143 -7.81 -15.77 30.14
CA ALA A 143 -8.19 -14.42 30.51
C ALA A 143 -9.61 -14.16 30.01
N ALA A 144 -10.51 -13.70 30.90
CA ALA A 144 -11.96 -13.68 30.69
C ALA A 144 -12.41 -13.06 29.34
N GLY A 145 -11.56 -12.23 28.72
CA GLY A 145 -11.77 -11.67 27.38
C GLY A 145 -11.73 -12.67 26.22
N PHE A 146 -11.01 -13.81 26.32
CA PHE A 146 -10.83 -14.79 25.23
C PHE A 146 -11.76 -16.00 25.29
N SER A 147 -12.31 -16.31 26.47
CA SER A 147 -13.20 -17.46 26.72
C SER A 147 -14.64 -17.24 26.29
N ARG A 148 -14.92 -16.07 25.73
CA ARG A 148 -16.22 -15.68 25.19
C ARG A 148 -16.15 -15.67 23.67
N ARG A 149 -17.32 -15.91 23.08
CA ARG A 149 -17.56 -15.70 21.65
C ARG A 149 -16.93 -14.39 21.17
N PRO A 150 -16.21 -14.39 20.03
CA PRO A 150 -15.70 -13.16 19.44
C PRO A 150 -16.84 -12.15 19.19
N ASP A 151 -16.57 -10.90 19.54
CA ASP A 151 -17.47 -9.78 19.26
C ASP A 151 -17.30 -9.32 17.82
N TRP A 152 -16.09 -9.39 17.27
CA TRP A 152 -15.79 -9.01 15.88
C TRP A 152 -14.73 -9.91 15.27
N ILE A 153 -14.80 -10.12 13.96
CA ILE A 153 -13.70 -10.69 13.18
C ILE A 153 -13.24 -9.65 12.15
N ILE A 154 -11.95 -9.28 12.19
CA ILE A 154 -11.31 -8.39 11.24
C ILE A 154 -10.53 -9.23 10.23
N LEU A 155 -10.90 -9.11 8.96
CA LEU A 155 -10.39 -9.93 7.87
C LEU A 155 -9.69 -9.09 6.81
N ASP A 156 -8.91 -9.79 6.00
CA ASP A 156 -8.28 -9.27 4.80
C ASP A 156 -9.08 -9.67 3.55
N PHE A 157 -8.55 -9.37 2.37
CA PHE A 157 -9.23 -9.62 1.09
C PHE A 157 -9.28 -11.12 0.70
N ALA A 158 -8.47 -11.99 1.31
CA ALA A 158 -8.16 -13.32 0.78
C ALA A 158 -9.11 -14.44 1.26
N GLN A 159 -9.91 -14.22 2.29
CA GLN A 159 -10.65 -15.26 3.03
C GLN A 159 -12.05 -15.55 2.46
N ASN A 160 -12.22 -15.80 1.16
CA ASN A 160 -13.56 -15.92 0.53
C ASN A 160 -14.50 -16.99 1.13
N TRP A 161 -13.94 -17.97 1.84
CA TRP A 161 -14.61 -19.08 2.50
C TRP A 161 -15.17 -18.75 3.90
N PHE A 162 -14.95 -17.53 4.42
CA PHE A 162 -15.25 -17.25 5.83
C PHE A 162 -16.75 -17.06 6.14
N TRP A 163 -17.56 -16.61 5.17
CA TRP A 163 -18.93 -16.14 5.44
C TRP A 163 -19.84 -17.17 6.12
N PRO A 164 -19.86 -18.46 5.71
CA PRO A 164 -20.67 -19.47 6.40
C PRO A 164 -20.28 -19.63 7.88
N ILE A 165 -19.01 -19.44 8.21
CA ILE A 165 -18.50 -19.54 9.58
C ILE A 165 -18.99 -18.36 10.43
N ALA A 166 -18.98 -17.14 9.86
CA ALA A 166 -19.48 -15.95 10.55
C ALA A 166 -21.00 -16.01 10.75
N GLU A 167 -21.75 -16.50 9.76
CA GLU A 167 -23.21 -16.69 9.83
C GLU A 167 -23.60 -17.75 10.85
N GLU A 168 -22.91 -18.90 10.87
CA GLU A 168 -23.16 -20.00 11.81
C GLU A 168 -23.08 -19.53 13.28
N HIS A 169 -22.19 -18.59 13.56
CA HIS A 169 -21.98 -18.07 14.91
C HIS A 169 -22.53 -16.64 15.13
N GLU A 170 -23.20 -16.06 14.14
CA GLU A 170 -23.78 -14.71 14.14
C GLU A 170 -22.78 -13.55 14.39
N ILE A 171 -21.48 -13.74 14.11
CA ILE A 171 -20.42 -12.78 14.51
C ILE A 171 -20.27 -11.67 13.47
N PRO A 172 -20.37 -10.38 13.84
CA PRO A 172 -20.15 -9.29 12.89
C PRO A 172 -18.68 -9.23 12.46
N CYS A 173 -18.47 -8.84 11.21
CA CYS A 173 -17.15 -8.85 10.59
C CYS A 173 -16.83 -7.48 9.99
N ALA A 174 -15.56 -7.09 10.09
CA ALA A 174 -15.01 -5.92 9.43
C ALA A 174 -13.90 -6.36 8.47
N VAL A 175 -13.77 -5.67 7.34
CA VAL A 175 -12.64 -5.87 6.43
C VAL A 175 -11.68 -4.71 6.62
N PHE A 176 -10.43 -5.00 6.94
CA PHE A 176 -9.39 -3.97 7.06
C PHE A 176 -8.59 -3.89 5.76
N PHE A 177 -8.94 -2.90 4.95
CA PHE A 177 -8.22 -2.63 3.71
C PHE A 177 -6.99 -1.77 4.01
N ILE A 178 -5.80 -2.30 3.69
CA ILE A 178 -4.55 -1.54 3.68
C ILE A 178 -4.38 -0.70 2.39
N ILE A 179 -5.50 -0.44 1.70
CA ILE A 179 -5.59 0.28 0.44
C ILE A 179 -6.63 1.40 0.54
N PRO A 180 -6.52 2.49 -0.23
CA PRO A 180 -7.44 3.63 -0.12
C PRO A 180 -8.91 3.27 -0.37
N ALA A 181 -9.82 3.96 0.32
CA ALA A 181 -11.27 3.77 0.19
C ALA A 181 -11.77 3.88 -1.26
N ALA A 182 -11.15 4.75 -2.09
CA ALA A 182 -11.49 4.88 -3.51
C ALA A 182 -11.30 3.56 -4.29
N ILE A 183 -10.27 2.78 -3.97
CA ILE A 183 -10.02 1.48 -4.61
C ILE A 183 -11.05 0.45 -4.15
N VAL A 184 -11.42 0.48 -2.86
CA VAL A 184 -12.46 -0.39 -2.30
C VAL A 184 -13.82 -0.13 -2.97
N THR A 185 -14.20 1.15 -3.13
CA THR A 185 -15.43 1.55 -3.83
C THR A 185 -15.41 1.14 -5.30
N PHE A 186 -14.24 1.22 -5.94
CA PHE A 186 -14.06 0.84 -7.34
C PHE A 186 -14.16 -0.68 -7.57
N ILE A 187 -13.66 -1.50 -6.64
CA ILE A 187 -13.79 -2.97 -6.68
C ILE A 187 -15.23 -3.40 -6.40
N GLY A 188 -15.91 -2.70 -5.50
CA GLY A 188 -17.33 -2.84 -5.19
C GLY A 188 -17.74 -4.14 -4.50
N PRO A 189 -19.02 -4.22 -4.08
CA PRO A 189 -19.51 -5.36 -3.30
C PRO A 189 -19.67 -6.62 -4.16
N LYS A 190 -19.53 -7.79 -3.52
CA LYS A 190 -19.64 -9.10 -4.17
C LYS A 190 -20.99 -9.32 -4.85
N GLN A 191 -22.09 -8.86 -4.25
CA GLN A 191 -23.44 -9.01 -4.81
C GLN A 191 -23.57 -8.33 -6.18
N GLU A 192 -23.06 -7.11 -6.28
CA GLU A 192 -23.05 -6.36 -7.53
C GLU A 192 -22.11 -6.99 -8.58
N ASN A 193 -20.98 -7.55 -8.14
CA ASN A 193 -20.10 -8.33 -9.01
C ASN A 193 -20.66 -9.73 -9.36
N ILE A 194 -21.69 -10.26 -8.69
CA ILE A 194 -22.35 -11.53 -9.09
C ILE A 194 -23.48 -11.24 -10.08
N THR A 195 -24.23 -10.17 -9.84
CA THR A 195 -25.28 -9.70 -10.76
C THR A 195 -24.67 -9.12 -12.04
N HIS A 196 -23.48 -8.53 -11.94
CA HIS A 196 -22.73 -7.94 -13.05
C HIS A 196 -21.25 -8.39 -12.99
N PRO A 197 -20.94 -9.66 -13.31
CA PRO A 197 -19.60 -10.21 -13.22
C PRO A 197 -18.60 -9.49 -14.13
N ARG A 198 -17.51 -9.01 -13.50
CA ARG A 198 -16.39 -8.33 -14.14
C ARG A 198 -15.18 -9.26 -14.21
N THR A 199 -15.02 -9.97 -15.32
CA THR A 199 -14.00 -11.02 -15.50
C THR A 199 -13.03 -10.76 -16.64
N THR A 200 -13.31 -9.73 -17.44
CA THR A 200 -12.49 -9.31 -18.57
C THR A 200 -11.87 -7.96 -18.32
N THR A 201 -10.80 -7.66 -19.04
CA THR A 201 -10.09 -6.40 -18.95
C THR A 201 -11.02 -5.20 -19.18
N GLU A 202 -11.98 -5.33 -20.10
CA GLU A 202 -13.00 -4.35 -20.45
C GLU A 202 -13.93 -3.98 -19.29
N ASP A 203 -14.24 -4.94 -18.43
CA ASP A 203 -15.19 -4.75 -17.34
C ASP A 203 -14.67 -3.77 -16.29
N TYR A 204 -13.34 -3.68 -16.17
CA TYR A 204 -12.70 -2.72 -15.30
C TYR A 204 -12.51 -1.35 -15.96
N MET A 205 -12.71 -1.24 -17.28
CA MET A 205 -12.53 -0.01 -18.07
C MET A 205 -13.72 0.93 -18.10
N VAL A 206 -14.74 0.63 -17.32
CA VAL A 206 -15.88 1.50 -17.14
C VAL A 206 -16.13 1.70 -15.65
N ALA A 207 -16.81 2.80 -15.33
CA ALA A 207 -17.29 3.01 -13.98
C ALA A 207 -18.13 1.80 -13.58
N PRO A 208 -17.90 1.24 -12.38
CA PRO A 208 -18.65 0.07 -11.98
C PRO A 208 -20.14 0.44 -11.87
N PRO A 209 -21.05 -0.45 -12.27
CA PRO A 209 -22.49 -0.13 -12.35
C PRO A 209 -23.12 0.30 -11.01
N TRP A 210 -22.48 -0.02 -9.88
CA TRP A 210 -22.93 0.34 -8.54
C TRP A 210 -22.45 1.73 -8.04
N VAL A 211 -21.73 2.49 -8.87
CA VAL A 211 -21.40 3.89 -8.55
C VAL A 211 -22.52 4.77 -9.13
N PRO A 212 -23.45 5.29 -8.30
CA PRO A 212 -24.72 5.87 -8.78
C PRO A 212 -24.60 7.32 -9.23
N PHE A 213 -23.41 7.91 -9.10
CA PHE A 213 -23.09 9.25 -9.53
C PHE A 213 -22.08 9.16 -10.69
N PRO A 214 -22.03 10.16 -11.58
CA PRO A 214 -21.05 10.20 -12.65
C PRO A 214 -19.63 10.06 -12.08
N SER A 215 -19.00 8.92 -12.38
CA SER A 215 -17.65 8.60 -11.93
C SER A 215 -16.82 8.26 -13.15
N THR A 216 -15.61 8.79 -13.21
CA THR A 216 -14.64 8.47 -14.26
C THR A 216 -13.58 7.47 -13.79
N LEU A 217 -13.68 6.99 -12.54
CA LEU A 217 -12.83 5.92 -12.03
C LEU A 217 -13.19 4.64 -12.78
N ALA A 218 -12.22 4.13 -13.52
CA ALA A 218 -12.21 2.92 -14.34
C ALA A 218 -10.74 2.53 -14.58
N TYR A 219 -10.36 1.28 -14.36
CA TYR A 219 -9.05 0.80 -14.79
C TYR A 219 -8.98 0.79 -16.31
N ARG A 220 -8.03 1.50 -16.88
CA ARG A 220 -7.74 1.41 -18.32
C ARG A 220 -7.30 -0.01 -18.67
N ARG A 221 -7.43 -0.40 -19.94
CA ARG A 221 -7.17 -1.79 -20.39
C ARG A 221 -5.83 -2.35 -19.85
N HIS A 222 -4.81 -1.52 -19.75
CA HIS A 222 -3.47 -1.88 -19.27
C HIS A 222 -3.34 -1.94 -17.72
N GLU A 223 -4.16 -1.17 -16.97
CA GLU A 223 -4.21 -1.16 -15.50
C GLU A 223 -4.75 -2.47 -14.92
N ALA A 224 -5.69 -3.10 -15.65
CA ALA A 224 -6.25 -4.40 -15.31
C ALA A 224 -5.26 -5.57 -15.57
N GLU A 225 -4.27 -5.41 -16.46
CA GLU A 225 -3.27 -6.43 -16.80
C GLU A 225 -2.07 -6.46 -15.80
N TRP A 226 -1.72 -5.33 -15.19
CA TRP A 226 -0.58 -5.17 -14.28
C TRP A 226 -0.76 -5.79 -12.88
N ILE A 227 -1.96 -5.69 -12.29
CA ILE A 227 -2.31 -6.36 -11.02
C ILE A 227 -2.12 -7.88 -11.12
N ALA A 228 -2.27 -8.45 -12.31
CA ALA A 228 -2.08 -9.88 -12.56
C ALA A 228 -0.60 -10.33 -12.61
N ALA A 229 0.37 -9.43 -12.79
CA ALA A 229 1.76 -9.76 -13.14
C ALA A 229 2.84 -9.39 -12.10
N ALA A 230 2.55 -8.55 -11.10
CA ALA A 230 3.54 -7.92 -10.22
C ALA A 230 4.21 -8.83 -9.16
N PHE A 231 4.07 -10.15 -9.26
CA PHE A 231 4.49 -11.03 -8.18
C PHE A 231 5.93 -11.61 -8.32
N GLN A 232 6.61 -11.84 -9.47
CA GLN A 232 7.82 -12.75 -9.74
C GLN A 232 9.29 -12.19 -9.81
N PRO A 233 10.41 -12.86 -9.34
CA PRO A 233 11.77 -12.70 -9.90
C PRO A 233 11.99 -13.57 -11.14
N ASN A 234 12.82 -13.07 -12.06
CA ASN A 234 12.79 -13.56 -13.43
C ASN A 234 13.93 -14.55 -13.78
N ALA A 235 13.87 -15.05 -15.01
CA ALA A 235 14.76 -16.06 -15.57
C ALA A 235 16.25 -15.65 -15.71
N SER A 236 16.68 -14.47 -15.24
CA SER A 236 18.03 -13.92 -15.46
C SER A 236 18.93 -13.82 -14.21
N GLY A 237 18.42 -14.15 -13.02
CA GLY A 237 19.25 -14.31 -11.81
C GLY A 237 19.63 -13.04 -11.06
N VAL A 238 18.96 -11.91 -11.31
CA VAL A 238 19.15 -10.66 -10.58
C VAL A 238 17.97 -10.40 -9.64
N SER A 239 18.27 -9.94 -8.43
CA SER A 239 17.29 -9.67 -7.36
C SER A 239 16.92 -8.19 -7.28
N ASP A 240 15.66 -7.92 -6.92
CA ASP A 240 15.07 -6.58 -6.74
C ASP A 240 15.75 -5.68 -5.66
N VAL A 241 16.89 -6.10 -5.06
CA VAL A 241 17.62 -5.35 -3.99
C VAL A 241 18.91 -4.65 -4.43
N ASP A 242 19.49 -5.00 -5.59
CA ASP A 242 20.69 -4.35 -6.16
C ASP A 242 20.60 -2.82 -6.37
N PRO A 243 19.43 -2.24 -6.72
CA PRO A 243 19.33 -0.80 -6.94
C PRO A 243 19.52 0.03 -5.67
N ILE A 244 19.25 -0.53 -4.49
CA ILE A 244 19.32 0.19 -3.21
C ILE A 244 20.78 0.37 -2.75
N GLN A 245 21.63 -0.64 -2.92
CA GLN A 245 23.07 -0.56 -2.56
C GLN A 245 23.84 0.46 -3.41
N TRP A 246 23.38 0.69 -4.64
CA TRP A 246 23.93 1.73 -5.49
C TRP A 246 23.57 3.13 -4.96
N LEU A 247 22.35 3.31 -4.43
CA LEU A 247 21.89 4.57 -3.82
C LEU A 247 22.67 4.93 -2.55
N ASP A 248 23.04 3.95 -1.71
CA ASP A 248 23.82 4.15 -0.48
C ASP A 248 25.16 4.87 -0.71
N LYS A 249 25.72 4.74 -1.92
CA LYS A 249 27.02 5.32 -2.32
C LYS A 249 26.89 6.73 -2.92
N GLN A 250 25.67 7.23 -3.08
CA GLN A 250 25.42 8.52 -3.70
C GLN A 250 25.22 9.62 -2.65
N PRO A 251 25.58 10.88 -2.95
CA PRO A 251 25.25 12.00 -2.08
C PRO A 251 23.74 12.17 -1.90
N ASN A 252 23.32 12.73 -0.75
CA ASN A 252 21.92 13.00 -0.46
C ASN A 252 21.28 13.92 -1.50
N GLY A 253 20.04 13.60 -1.90
CA GLY A 253 19.27 14.37 -2.87
C GLY A 253 19.91 14.50 -4.26
N SER A 254 20.88 13.65 -4.60
CA SER A 254 21.65 13.79 -5.85
C SER A 254 21.17 12.90 -6.99
N VAL A 255 20.27 11.96 -6.71
CA VAL A 255 19.78 10.96 -7.67
C VAL A 255 18.33 11.27 -8.05
N ILE A 256 18.02 11.24 -9.35
CA ILE A 256 16.64 11.17 -9.82
C ILE A 256 16.22 9.70 -9.97
N TYR A 257 15.13 9.32 -9.30
CA TYR A 257 14.50 8.02 -9.58
C TYR A 257 13.64 8.16 -10.83
N VAL A 258 13.75 7.21 -11.76
CA VAL A 258 12.99 7.22 -13.02
C VAL A 258 12.15 5.96 -13.05
N ALA A 259 10.83 6.11 -12.93
CA ALA A 259 9.90 5.00 -13.09
C ALA A 259 8.62 5.49 -13.77
N LEU A 260 8.38 4.93 -14.95
CA LEU A 260 7.23 5.28 -15.78
C LEU A 260 6.08 4.30 -15.61
N GLY A 261 6.16 3.41 -14.62
CA GLY A 261 5.16 2.40 -14.34
C GLY A 261 5.23 1.22 -15.31
N SER A 262 4.48 0.17 -14.98
CA SER A 262 4.29 -1.06 -15.74
C SER A 262 3.57 -0.86 -17.08
N GLU A 263 2.86 0.25 -17.22
CA GLU A 263 1.77 0.44 -18.18
C GLU A 263 1.97 1.60 -19.17
N ALA A 264 3.06 2.36 -19.04
CA ALA A 264 3.33 3.45 -19.97
C ALA A 264 3.64 2.91 -21.39
N PRO A 265 3.05 3.48 -22.46
CA PRO A 265 3.28 3.06 -23.84
C PRO A 265 4.60 3.62 -24.38
N ILE A 266 5.70 3.09 -23.86
CA ILE A 266 7.05 3.54 -24.21
C ILE A 266 7.49 2.83 -25.49
N THR A 267 7.82 3.59 -26.54
CA THR A 267 8.41 3.07 -27.77
C THR A 267 9.93 2.97 -27.63
N THR A 268 10.60 2.19 -28.48
CA THR A 268 12.08 2.18 -28.53
C THR A 268 12.64 3.59 -28.78
N ASN A 269 11.92 4.44 -29.51
CA ASN A 269 12.32 5.84 -29.69
C ASN A 269 12.17 6.64 -28.39
N HIS A 270 11.11 6.44 -27.61
CA HIS A 270 10.97 7.04 -26.27
C HIS A 270 12.08 6.58 -25.33
N VAL A 271 12.38 5.28 -25.28
CA VAL A 271 13.50 4.75 -24.49
C VAL A 271 14.81 5.38 -24.94
N ARG A 272 15.03 5.50 -26.25
CA ARG A 272 16.23 6.13 -26.82
C ARG A 272 16.35 7.60 -26.43
N GLU A 273 15.32 8.40 -26.63
CA GLU A 273 15.35 9.83 -26.31
C GLU A 273 15.40 10.08 -24.79
N LEU A 274 14.74 9.24 -23.98
CA LEU A 274 14.84 9.28 -22.52
C LEU A 274 16.25 8.90 -22.04
N ALA A 275 16.83 7.81 -22.56
CA ALA A 275 18.19 7.40 -22.24
C ALA A 275 19.19 8.51 -22.59
N LEU A 276 19.11 9.04 -23.81
CA LEU A 276 19.99 10.12 -24.26
C LEU A 276 19.74 11.43 -23.49
N GLY A 277 18.50 11.72 -23.09
CA GLY A 277 18.17 12.87 -22.26
C GLY A 277 18.72 12.75 -20.85
N LEU A 278 18.61 11.57 -20.23
CA LEU A 278 19.25 11.27 -18.94
C LEU A 278 20.78 11.36 -19.05
N GLU A 279 21.37 10.84 -20.12
CA GLU A 279 22.81 10.95 -20.41
C GLU A 279 23.26 12.42 -20.50
N LEU A 280 22.54 13.23 -21.29
CA LEU A 280 22.81 14.65 -21.55
C LEU A 280 22.55 15.54 -20.34
N SER A 281 21.62 15.18 -19.47
CA SER A 281 21.34 15.95 -18.24
C SER A 281 22.53 16.00 -17.29
N GLY A 282 23.42 15.00 -17.34
CA GLY A 282 24.59 14.88 -16.47
C GLY A 282 24.28 14.52 -15.02
N VAL A 283 23.00 14.32 -14.65
CA VAL A 283 22.60 13.99 -13.28
C VAL A 283 22.82 12.51 -12.97
N ARG A 284 22.79 12.15 -11.67
CA ARG A 284 22.75 10.75 -11.28
C ARG A 284 21.32 10.21 -11.38
N PHE A 285 21.15 8.98 -11.83
CA PHE A 285 19.81 8.40 -11.98
C PHE A 285 19.75 6.91 -11.64
N LEU A 286 18.62 6.49 -11.10
CA LEU A 286 18.23 5.08 -10.99
C LEU A 286 16.98 4.91 -11.85
N TRP A 287 17.07 4.10 -12.90
CA TRP A 287 15.97 3.92 -13.84
C TRP A 287 15.38 2.52 -13.75
N ALA A 288 14.17 2.40 -13.19
CA ALA A 288 13.34 1.22 -13.32
C ALA A 288 12.72 1.19 -14.72
N LEU A 289 13.35 0.45 -15.63
CA LEU A 289 13.00 0.39 -17.05
C LEU A 289 12.34 -0.92 -17.39
N ARG A 290 11.02 -0.92 -17.60
CA ARG A 290 10.38 -2.06 -18.25
C ARG A 290 10.76 -2.09 -19.74
N PRO A 291 11.26 -3.20 -20.31
CA PRO A 291 11.56 -3.31 -21.73
C PRO A 291 10.32 -2.97 -22.59
N PRO A 292 10.47 -2.17 -23.67
CA PRO A 292 9.37 -1.88 -24.57
C PRO A 292 8.80 -3.15 -25.21
N SER A 293 7.48 -3.19 -25.42
CA SER A 293 6.74 -4.37 -25.85
C SER A 293 7.32 -4.99 -27.14
N GLY A 294 7.59 -6.30 -27.12
CA GLY A 294 8.13 -7.05 -28.26
C GLY A 294 9.65 -7.23 -28.28
N ILE A 295 10.37 -6.80 -27.23
CA ILE A 295 11.83 -6.98 -27.11
C ILE A 295 12.15 -7.72 -25.79
N ASN A 296 12.85 -8.86 -25.87
CA ASN A 296 13.26 -9.64 -24.70
C ASN A 296 14.35 -8.90 -23.88
N SER A 297 14.29 -8.96 -22.54
CA SER A 297 15.31 -8.37 -21.65
C SER A 297 16.71 -8.96 -21.88
N GLN A 298 16.78 -10.23 -22.28
CA GLN A 298 18.03 -10.97 -22.51
C GLN A 298 18.79 -10.55 -23.79
N THR A 299 18.16 -9.86 -24.75
CA THR A 299 18.82 -9.46 -26.01
C THR A 299 19.41 -8.05 -25.99
N GLY A 300 19.06 -7.19 -25.01
CA GLY A 300 19.73 -5.90 -24.75
C GLY A 300 19.63 -4.82 -25.84
N THR A 301 18.79 -5.00 -26.88
CA THR A 301 18.86 -4.18 -28.11
C THR A 301 18.04 -2.87 -28.11
N PHE A 302 17.49 -2.41 -26.98
CA PHE A 302 16.65 -1.21 -26.92
C PHE A 302 17.32 0.03 -26.30
N LEU A 303 18.40 -0.15 -25.54
CA LEU A 303 19.23 0.97 -25.09
C LEU A 303 20.19 1.38 -26.23
N PRO A 304 20.56 2.68 -26.32
CA PRO A 304 21.59 3.10 -27.27
C PRO A 304 22.88 2.30 -27.07
N SER A 305 23.52 1.87 -28.16
CA SER A 305 24.76 1.08 -28.08
C SER A 305 25.80 1.75 -27.16
N GLY A 306 26.32 1.00 -26.19
CA GLY A 306 27.30 1.47 -25.20
C GLY A 306 26.76 2.44 -24.13
N PHE A 307 25.45 2.65 -24.04
CA PHE A 307 24.84 3.58 -23.08
C PHE A 307 25.22 3.26 -21.64
N GLU A 308 25.03 2.02 -21.20
CA GLU A 308 25.31 1.60 -19.82
C GLU A 308 26.77 1.86 -19.44
N SER A 309 27.72 1.56 -20.34
CA SER A 309 29.13 1.87 -20.12
C SER A 309 29.41 3.37 -19.99
N ARG A 310 28.72 4.22 -20.75
CA ARG A 310 28.90 5.69 -20.70
C ARG A 310 28.30 6.32 -19.44
N VAL A 311 27.29 5.68 -18.84
CA VAL A 311 26.62 6.19 -17.63
C VAL A 311 27.02 5.46 -16.36
N ALA A 312 27.81 4.39 -16.42
CA ALA A 312 28.12 3.50 -15.30
C ALA A 312 28.61 4.18 -14.00
N THR A 313 29.22 5.37 -14.09
CA THR A 313 29.69 6.13 -12.93
C THR A 313 28.60 6.97 -12.23
N ARG A 314 27.46 7.16 -12.90
CA ARG A 314 26.39 8.07 -12.44
C ARG A 314 24.98 7.52 -12.58
N GLY A 315 24.77 6.43 -13.30
CA GLY A 315 23.44 5.87 -13.51
C GLY A 315 23.42 4.36 -13.54
N ILE A 316 22.31 3.79 -13.05
CA ILE A 316 21.97 2.38 -13.21
C ILE A 316 20.61 2.25 -13.87
N VAL A 317 20.47 1.22 -14.69
CA VAL A 317 19.22 0.81 -15.31
C VAL A 317 18.85 -0.56 -14.76
N CYS A 318 17.62 -0.68 -14.28
CA CYS A 318 17.10 -1.90 -13.69
C CYS A 318 15.93 -2.34 -14.56
N THR A 319 16.08 -3.44 -15.28
CA THR A 319 15.02 -3.97 -16.14
C THR A 319 13.99 -4.82 -15.40
N GLU A 320 14.31 -5.15 -14.15
CA GLU A 320 13.48 -5.90 -13.23
C GLU A 320 12.64 -5.00 -12.33
N TRP A 321 11.79 -5.60 -11.51
CA TRP A 321 11.00 -4.87 -10.54
C TRP A 321 11.92 -4.17 -9.54
N VAL A 322 11.56 -2.94 -9.16
CA VAL A 322 12.31 -2.14 -8.20
C VAL A 322 11.35 -1.76 -7.08
N PRO A 323 11.73 -1.94 -5.79
CA PRO A 323 10.87 -1.60 -4.66
C PRO A 323 10.74 -0.08 -4.53
N GLN A 324 9.83 0.50 -5.33
CA GLN A 324 9.67 1.94 -5.55
C GLN A 324 9.58 2.74 -4.25
N VAL A 325 8.75 2.33 -3.29
CA VAL A 325 8.61 3.01 -2.00
C VAL A 325 9.96 3.07 -1.24
N ARG A 326 10.76 2.00 -1.27
CA ARG A 326 12.10 1.97 -0.66
C ARG A 326 13.08 2.89 -1.40
N VAL A 327 13.00 2.93 -2.73
CA VAL A 327 13.82 3.86 -3.52
C VAL A 327 13.45 5.29 -3.18
N LEU A 328 12.16 5.65 -3.23
CA LEU A 328 11.66 6.98 -2.89
C LEU A 328 11.98 7.36 -1.44
N ALA A 329 11.98 6.43 -0.49
CA ALA A 329 12.37 6.71 0.90
C ALA A 329 13.87 6.99 1.09
N HIS A 330 14.71 6.66 0.10
CA HIS A 330 16.16 6.71 0.25
C HIS A 330 16.70 8.15 0.20
N GLY A 331 17.58 8.52 1.14
CA GLY A 331 18.10 9.89 1.27
C GLY A 331 18.88 10.42 0.06
N ALA A 332 19.39 9.53 -0.79
CA ALA A 332 20.03 9.87 -2.07
C ALA A 332 19.04 10.38 -3.14
N ILE A 333 17.76 10.01 -3.06
CA ILE A 333 16.75 10.48 -4.02
C ILE A 333 16.46 11.96 -3.78
N GLY A 334 16.57 12.74 -4.84
CA GLY A 334 16.30 14.19 -4.83
C GLY A 334 15.09 14.59 -5.66
N ALA A 335 14.64 13.74 -6.58
CA ALA A 335 13.44 13.93 -7.38
C ALA A 335 12.93 12.62 -7.96
N PHE A 336 11.70 12.65 -8.47
CA PHE A 336 11.09 11.52 -9.14
C PHE A 336 10.65 11.89 -10.56
N LEU A 337 11.25 11.24 -11.57
CA LEU A 337 10.76 11.25 -12.93
C LEU A 337 9.68 10.19 -13.07
N THR A 338 8.44 10.65 -13.19
CA THR A 338 7.25 9.83 -13.18
C THR A 338 6.39 10.10 -14.39
N HIS A 339 5.65 9.06 -14.77
CA HIS A 339 4.54 9.19 -15.71
C HIS A 339 3.34 9.91 -15.08
N CYS A 340 3.39 10.30 -13.80
CA CYS A 340 2.33 11.00 -13.07
C CYS A 340 1.10 10.15 -12.75
N GLY A 341 1.26 8.83 -12.58
CA GLY A 341 0.24 8.00 -11.95
C GLY A 341 0.01 8.42 -10.50
N TRP A 342 -1.25 8.44 -10.05
CA TRP A 342 -1.59 9.02 -8.75
C TRP A 342 -0.98 8.28 -7.57
N GLY A 343 -0.97 6.94 -7.59
CA GLY A 343 -0.34 6.13 -6.54
C GLY A 343 1.15 6.47 -6.35
N SER A 344 1.92 6.42 -7.43
CA SER A 344 3.35 6.78 -7.42
C SER A 344 3.60 8.24 -7.05
N THR A 345 2.68 9.15 -7.42
CA THR A 345 2.76 10.57 -7.08
C THR A 345 2.53 10.80 -5.58
N VAL A 346 1.55 10.14 -4.98
CA VAL A 346 1.29 10.17 -3.53
C VAL A 346 2.46 9.57 -2.75
N GLU A 347 2.99 8.43 -3.18
CA GLU A 347 4.20 7.83 -2.59
C GLU A 347 5.38 8.80 -2.61
N SER A 348 5.55 9.55 -3.70
CA SER A 348 6.57 10.60 -3.81
C SER A 348 6.38 11.72 -2.78
N PHE A 349 5.15 12.14 -2.53
CA PHE A 349 4.83 13.16 -1.53
C PHE A 349 4.98 12.68 -0.09
N CYS A 350 4.80 11.39 0.17
CA CYS A 350 5.14 10.81 1.48
C CYS A 350 6.61 11.04 1.85
N PHE A 351 7.49 11.32 0.87
CA PHE A 351 8.90 11.63 1.08
C PHE A 351 9.30 13.06 0.64
N GLY A 352 8.33 13.86 0.16
CA GLY A 352 8.52 15.27 -0.19
C GLY A 352 9.41 15.51 -1.43
N HIS A 353 9.39 14.61 -2.41
CA HIS A 353 10.18 14.75 -3.63
C HIS A 353 9.49 15.62 -4.69
N PRO A 354 10.21 16.55 -5.34
CA PRO A 354 9.72 17.23 -6.53
C PRO A 354 9.67 16.28 -7.75
N LEU A 355 8.82 16.61 -8.72
CA LEU A 355 8.53 15.74 -9.86
C LEU A 355 9.14 16.25 -11.17
N VAL A 356 9.67 15.33 -11.98
CA VAL A 356 9.79 15.51 -13.43
C VAL A 356 8.69 14.70 -14.08
N MET A 357 7.83 15.38 -14.81
CA MET A 357 6.53 14.84 -15.22
C MET A 357 6.57 14.54 -16.71
N LEU A 358 6.57 13.25 -17.05
CA LEU A 358 6.52 12.78 -18.43
C LEU A 358 5.27 11.93 -18.61
N PRO A 359 4.09 12.55 -18.69
CA PRO A 359 2.85 11.82 -18.86
C PRO A 359 2.78 11.25 -20.28
N PHE A 360 2.06 10.14 -20.45
CA PHE A 360 1.93 9.48 -21.75
C PHE A 360 0.49 9.29 -22.15
N VAL A 361 -0.31 8.89 -21.17
CA VAL A 361 -1.69 8.50 -21.40
C VAL A 361 -2.55 9.12 -20.33
N ALA A 362 -3.84 8.85 -20.40
CA ALA A 362 -4.65 8.96 -19.23
C ALA A 362 -4.82 10.39 -18.68
N ASP A 363 -5.19 10.44 -17.42
CA ASP A 363 -5.26 11.61 -16.57
C ASP A 363 -3.87 12.13 -16.19
N GLN A 364 -2.80 11.42 -16.56
CA GLN A 364 -1.42 11.80 -16.23
C GLN A 364 -1.08 13.21 -16.73
N GLY A 365 -1.56 13.62 -17.90
CA GLY A 365 -1.37 14.99 -18.40
C GLY A 365 -2.08 16.04 -17.55
N LEU A 366 -3.29 15.75 -17.07
CA LEU A 366 -4.04 16.62 -16.17
C LEU A 366 -3.42 16.66 -14.77
N ILE A 367 -2.94 15.52 -14.27
CA ILE A 367 -2.16 15.44 -13.02
C ILE A 367 -0.89 16.27 -13.18
N ALA A 368 -0.13 16.09 -14.25
CA ALA A 368 1.09 16.84 -14.52
C ALA A 368 0.82 18.35 -14.55
N GLN A 369 -0.22 18.79 -15.26
CA GLN A 369 -0.65 20.20 -15.26
C GLN A 369 -1.07 20.70 -13.88
N ALA A 370 -1.82 19.90 -13.12
CA ALA A 370 -2.28 20.26 -11.77
C ALA A 370 -1.11 20.33 -10.76
N MET A 371 -0.12 19.46 -10.90
CA MET A 371 1.09 19.43 -10.08
C MET A 371 2.03 20.58 -10.49
N ALA A 372 2.17 20.86 -11.80
CA ALA A 372 2.90 22.01 -12.31
C ALA A 372 2.29 23.33 -11.83
N ALA A 373 0.95 23.46 -11.87
CA ALA A 373 0.24 24.63 -11.37
C ALA A 373 0.43 24.85 -9.85
N ARG A 374 0.59 23.76 -9.08
CA ARG A 374 0.96 23.81 -7.66
C ARG A 374 2.45 24.14 -7.46
N GLY A 375 3.27 24.00 -8.48
CA GLY A 375 4.71 24.24 -8.46
C GLY A 375 5.46 23.17 -7.67
N ILE A 376 5.08 21.91 -7.86
CA ILE A 376 5.73 20.75 -7.22
C ILE A 376 6.50 19.88 -8.23
N GLY A 377 6.50 20.26 -9.51
CA GLY A 377 7.27 19.60 -10.55
C GLY A 377 7.29 20.35 -11.88
N VAL A 378 8.08 19.84 -12.83
CA VAL A 378 8.20 20.36 -14.20
C VAL A 378 7.74 19.29 -15.19
N GLU A 379 6.91 19.68 -16.14
CA GLU A 379 6.51 18.81 -17.26
C GLU A 379 7.57 18.82 -18.37
N VAL A 380 7.87 17.65 -18.92
CA VAL A 380 8.73 17.52 -20.10
C VAL A 380 8.00 18.11 -21.31
N ALA A 381 8.68 19.01 -22.02
CA ALA A 381 8.14 19.63 -23.23
C ALA A 381 7.87 18.57 -24.29
N ARG A 382 6.70 18.68 -24.94
CA ARG A 382 6.19 17.73 -25.92
C ARG A 382 5.50 18.47 -27.04
N ASN A 383 5.55 17.91 -28.24
CA ASN A 383 4.75 18.36 -29.37
C ASN A 383 3.26 18.20 -29.03
N TYR A 384 2.47 19.24 -29.32
CA TYR A 384 1.06 19.28 -28.98
C TYR A 384 0.20 18.28 -29.77
N ASP A 385 0.53 18.07 -31.04
CA ASP A 385 -0.30 17.30 -31.97
C ASP A 385 -0.05 15.79 -31.81
N ASP A 386 1.21 15.38 -31.60
CA ASP A 386 1.58 13.97 -31.54
C ASP A 386 2.22 13.52 -30.21
N GLY A 387 2.45 14.43 -29.27
CA GLY A 387 3.03 14.13 -27.95
C GLY A 387 4.52 13.78 -27.97
N SER A 388 5.20 13.90 -29.13
CA SER A 388 6.61 13.57 -29.26
C SER A 388 7.49 14.48 -28.40
N PHE A 389 8.55 13.89 -27.83
CA PHE A 389 9.62 14.60 -27.12
C PHE A 389 10.97 14.10 -27.61
N TYR A 390 11.99 14.92 -27.38
CA TYR A 390 13.36 14.59 -27.70
C TYR A 390 14.24 14.66 -26.45
N ARG A 391 15.44 14.12 -26.55
CA ARG A 391 16.43 14.08 -25.47
C ARG A 391 16.69 15.45 -24.84
N ASP A 392 16.63 16.52 -25.63
CA ASP A 392 16.88 17.88 -25.14
C ASP A 392 15.76 18.36 -24.22
N ASP A 393 14.51 17.98 -24.50
CA ASP A 393 13.35 18.29 -23.65
C ASP A 393 13.44 17.58 -22.30
N VAL A 394 13.81 16.29 -22.33
CA VAL A 394 14.05 15.47 -21.14
C VAL A 394 15.19 16.06 -20.31
N ALA A 395 16.33 16.34 -20.94
CA ALA A 395 17.50 16.89 -20.27
C ALA A 395 17.19 18.26 -19.65
N ALA A 396 16.43 19.12 -20.33
CA ALA A 396 16.01 20.41 -19.81
C ALA A 396 15.11 20.27 -18.57
N ALA A 397 14.07 19.44 -18.62
CA ALA A 397 13.17 19.25 -17.48
C ALA A 397 13.88 18.63 -16.27
N VAL A 398 14.74 17.63 -16.50
CA VAL A 398 15.54 17.00 -15.44
C VAL A 398 16.49 18.02 -14.78
N ARG A 399 17.18 18.86 -15.55
CA ARG A 399 18.07 19.89 -15.00
C ARG A 399 17.31 20.97 -14.24
N ARG A 400 16.14 21.41 -14.71
CA ARG A 400 15.30 22.38 -13.99
C ARG A 400 14.96 21.92 -12.58
N VAL A 401 14.66 20.63 -12.41
CA VAL A 401 14.30 20.06 -11.11
C VAL A 401 15.53 19.73 -10.26
N MET A 402 16.60 19.17 -10.85
CA MET A 402 17.73 18.61 -10.10
C MET A 402 18.93 19.55 -9.95
N VAL A 403 19.08 20.57 -10.80
CA VAL A 403 20.30 21.37 -10.91
C VAL A 403 20.02 22.87 -10.75
N GLU A 404 18.96 23.37 -11.35
CA GLU A 404 18.64 24.80 -11.36
C GLU A 404 17.98 25.26 -10.05
N GLU A 405 18.00 26.58 -9.78
CA GLU A 405 17.44 27.14 -8.55
C GLU A 405 15.92 26.93 -8.42
N GLU A 406 15.21 26.82 -9.54
CA GLU A 406 13.78 26.51 -9.57
C GLU A 406 13.48 25.20 -8.81
N GLY A 407 14.32 24.17 -8.97
CA GLY A 407 14.20 22.87 -8.30
C GLY A 407 14.10 22.95 -6.77
N LYS A 408 14.82 23.90 -6.14
CA LYS A 408 14.77 24.10 -4.68
C LYS A 408 13.40 24.61 -4.22
N VAL A 409 12.74 25.43 -5.04
CA VAL A 409 11.39 25.93 -4.77
C VAL A 409 10.38 24.80 -4.90
N LEU A 410 10.50 23.99 -5.95
CA LEU A 410 9.64 22.81 -6.17
C LEU A 410 9.76 21.81 -5.00
N ALA A 411 10.98 21.53 -4.56
CA ALA A 411 11.24 20.61 -3.44
C ALA A 411 10.65 21.11 -2.11
N ARG A 412 10.68 22.42 -1.85
CA ARG A 412 10.07 22.99 -0.64
C ARG A 412 8.56 22.79 -0.63
N LYS A 413 7.91 23.08 -1.76
CA LYS A 413 6.46 22.89 -1.93
C LYS A 413 6.07 21.42 -1.80
N ALA A 414 6.88 20.50 -2.34
CA ALA A 414 6.66 19.06 -2.16
C ALA A 414 6.73 18.64 -0.66
N LYS A 415 7.63 19.24 0.12
CA LYS A 415 7.73 19.01 1.58
C LYS A 415 6.56 19.60 2.39
N GLU A 416 5.95 20.69 1.93
CA GLU A 416 4.74 21.23 2.55
C GLU A 416 3.59 20.23 2.43
N VAL A 417 3.45 19.57 1.27
CA VAL A 417 2.46 18.50 1.06
C VAL A 417 2.75 17.31 1.99
N HIS A 418 4.01 16.92 2.18
CA HIS A 418 4.40 15.88 3.13
C HIS A 418 3.92 16.16 4.56
N SER A 419 4.07 17.41 5.04
CA SER A 419 3.74 17.78 6.42
C SER A 419 2.27 17.57 6.80
N ILE A 420 1.37 17.56 5.81
CA ILE A 420 -0.07 17.33 6.00
C ILE A 420 -0.36 15.83 6.20
N LEU A 421 0.47 14.95 5.64
CA LEU A 421 0.29 13.50 5.64
C LEU A 421 0.92 12.77 6.84
N GLY A 422 1.60 13.48 7.77
CA GLY A 422 2.33 12.89 8.91
C GLY A 422 1.80 13.21 10.31
N ASP A 423 0.53 13.61 10.45
CA ASP A 423 -0.09 14.04 11.73
C ASP A 423 -0.60 12.86 12.57
N ARG A 424 0.23 12.43 13.53
CA ARG A 424 -0.07 11.29 14.43
C ARG A 424 -1.25 11.50 15.37
N ALA A 425 -1.55 12.74 15.78
CA ALA A 425 -2.69 13.00 16.66
C ALA A 425 -4.00 12.72 15.93
N ARG A 426 -4.05 13.11 14.66
CA ARG A 426 -5.18 12.82 13.78
C ARG A 426 -5.33 11.33 13.50
N GLU A 427 -4.23 10.59 13.35
CA GLU A 427 -4.27 9.13 13.21
C GLU A 427 -4.87 8.42 14.44
N GLU A 428 -4.47 8.83 15.66
CA GLU A 428 -5.03 8.23 16.90
C GLU A 428 -6.52 8.54 17.04
N GLN A 429 -6.95 9.74 16.67
CA GLN A 429 -8.38 10.10 16.67
C GLN A 429 -9.20 9.16 15.80
N TYR A 430 -8.74 8.84 14.58
CA TYR A 430 -9.46 7.91 13.70
C TYR A 430 -9.58 6.51 14.30
N LEU A 431 -8.56 6.06 15.04
CA LEU A 431 -8.60 4.76 15.69
C LEU A 431 -9.58 4.73 16.87
N ASP A 432 -9.66 5.81 17.65
CA ASP A 432 -10.61 5.91 18.76
C ASP A 432 -12.06 5.96 18.26
N GLU A 433 -12.31 6.68 17.16
CA GLU A 433 -13.62 6.70 16.49
C GLU A 433 -14.02 5.31 15.97
N PHE A 434 -13.07 4.56 15.40
CA PHE A 434 -13.27 3.18 14.96
C PHE A 434 -13.62 2.24 16.13
N VAL A 435 -12.89 2.31 17.25
CA VAL A 435 -13.20 1.52 18.46
C VAL A 435 -14.59 1.86 18.99
N GLY A 436 -14.92 3.15 19.07
CA GLY A 436 -16.23 3.61 19.49
C GLY A 436 -17.35 3.12 18.57
N TYR A 437 -17.08 2.91 17.28
CA TYR A 437 -18.01 2.24 16.37
C TYR A 437 -18.18 0.75 16.73
N LEU A 438 -17.11 -0.03 16.82
CA LEU A 438 -17.19 -1.47 17.10
C LEU A 438 -17.97 -1.77 18.40
N GLN A 439 -17.80 -0.94 19.43
CA GLN A 439 -18.48 -1.09 20.72
C GLN A 439 -19.99 -0.82 20.67
N ARG A 440 -20.44 0.05 19.76
CA ARG A 440 -21.87 0.35 19.57
C ARG A 440 -22.61 -0.76 18.84
N TYR A 441 -21.90 -1.59 18.08
CA TYR A 441 -22.45 -2.61 17.19
C TYR A 441 -21.99 -4.03 17.57
N LYS A 442 -21.52 -4.22 18.80
CA LYS A 442 -21.19 -5.53 19.38
C LYS A 442 -22.45 -6.38 19.60
#